data_AF-A0A2T1EKS4-F1
#
_entry.id   AF-A0A2T1EKS4-F1
#
_cell.length_a   1.000
_cell.length_b   1.000
_cell.length_c   1.000
_cell.angle_alpha   90.00
_cell.angle_beta   90.00
_cell.angle_gamma   90.00
#
_symmetry.space_group_name_H-M   'P 1'
#
loop_
_entity.id
_entity.type
_entity.pdbx_description
1 polymer ?
#
loop_
_entity_poly.entity_id
_entity_poly.type
_entity_poly.pdbx_seq_one_letter_code
_entity_poly.pdbx_strand_id
1 'polypeptide(L)'
;MSCSSLGKSTFNGINLGNVTDISNIKSPNNQGTVYLQGQVINIVPLSEPWQAYQMRDSSGTIWAITSQKGLKITDKLLIKGNLRYQSIPVVTEELGDFYVEEQERIEHTPASQL
;
A
#
# COMPACT_ATOMS: atom_id res chain seq x y z
N MET A 1 -26.69 17.38 12.55
CA MET A 1 -25.34 16.92 12.93
C MET A 1 -25.14 15.55 12.33
N SER A 2 -24.15 15.17 11.53
CA SER A 2 -23.13 15.82 10.72
C SER A 2 -22.70 14.73 9.71
N CYS A 3 -22.27 15.12 8.52
CA CYS A 3 -21.79 14.26 7.44
C CYS A 3 -20.57 13.43 7.84
N SER A 4 -20.43 12.20 7.33
CA SER A 4 -19.14 11.52 7.22
C SER A 4 -18.98 10.98 5.80
N SER A 5 -18.12 11.65 5.05
CA SER A 5 -17.81 11.46 3.65
C SER A 5 -17.22 10.09 3.36
N LEU A 6 -17.84 9.34 2.44
CA LEU A 6 -17.14 8.33 1.66
C LEU A 6 -16.25 9.09 0.66
N GLY A 7 -14.97 9.21 0.98
CA GLY A 7 -13.97 9.83 0.11
C GLY A 7 -13.80 9.02 -1.17
N LYS A 8 -14.51 9.40 -2.23
CA LYS A 8 -14.18 9.00 -3.59
C LYS A 8 -12.93 9.80 -3.99
N SER A 9 -11.75 9.22 -3.81
CA SER A 9 -10.49 9.84 -4.22
C SER A 9 -10.38 9.78 -5.74
N THR A 10 -10.79 10.85 -6.42
CA THR A 10 -10.45 11.07 -7.84
C THR A 10 -8.99 11.50 -7.92
N PHE A 11 -8.13 10.61 -8.41
CA PHE A 11 -6.78 10.99 -8.84
C PHE A 11 -6.74 10.91 -10.37
N ASN A 12 -6.36 12.02 -11.00
CA ASN A 12 -6.19 12.18 -12.44
C ASN A 12 -7.37 11.74 -13.35
N GLY A 13 -8.62 11.90 -12.89
CA GLY A 13 -9.82 11.67 -13.71
C GLY A 13 -10.22 10.20 -13.93
N ILE A 14 -9.51 9.26 -13.30
CA ILE A 14 -9.87 7.83 -13.34
C ILE A 14 -10.80 7.53 -12.16
N ASN A 15 -12.03 7.09 -12.44
CA ASN A 15 -12.91 6.46 -11.44
C ASN A 15 -12.39 5.06 -11.15
N LEU A 16 -11.30 4.97 -10.41
CA LEU A 16 -10.94 3.74 -9.71
C LEU A 16 -11.96 3.59 -8.59
N GLY A 17 -12.38 2.37 -8.28
CA GLY A 17 -13.32 2.11 -7.18
C GLY A 17 -12.81 2.62 -5.82
N ASN A 18 -13.41 2.16 -4.74
CA ASN A 18 -12.99 2.55 -3.39
C ASN A 18 -11.49 2.26 -3.17
N VAL A 19 -10.66 3.31 -3.18
CA VAL A 19 -9.28 3.25 -2.67
C VAL A 19 -9.37 2.82 -1.22
N THR A 20 -8.63 1.77 -0.85
CA THR A 20 -8.74 1.18 0.48
C THR A 20 -7.83 1.94 1.44
N ASP A 21 -8.40 2.53 2.49
CA ASP A 21 -7.59 3.06 3.59
C ASP A 21 -6.76 1.94 4.22
N ILE A 22 -5.47 2.18 4.44
CA ILE A 22 -4.55 1.22 5.07
C ILE A 22 -5.08 0.72 6.42
N SER A 23 -5.77 1.55 7.21
CA SER A 23 -6.37 1.12 8.48
C SER A 23 -7.42 0.00 8.33
N ASN A 24 -8.12 -0.06 7.18
CA ASN A 24 -9.20 -1.01 6.93
C ASN A 24 -8.69 -2.38 6.46
N ILE A 25 -7.39 -2.51 6.24
CA ILE A 25 -6.73 -3.71 5.73
C ILE A 25 -6.53 -4.77 6.83
N LYS A 26 -6.54 -4.37 8.11
CA LYS A 26 -6.16 -5.20 9.27
C LYS A 26 -7.15 -6.28 9.69
N SER A 27 -8.07 -6.70 8.81
CA SER A 27 -8.98 -7.81 9.10
C SER A 27 -8.54 -9.06 8.33
N PRO A 28 -8.34 -10.22 8.99
CA PRO A 28 -7.97 -11.51 8.34
C PRO A 28 -8.86 -11.91 7.17
N ASN A 29 -10.10 -11.42 7.13
CA ASN A 29 -11.06 -11.69 6.06
C ASN A 29 -10.87 -10.80 4.81
N ASN A 30 -10.01 -9.79 4.85
CA ASN A 30 -9.80 -8.84 3.75
C ASN A 30 -8.73 -9.32 2.75
N GLN A 31 -8.68 -10.62 2.49
CA GLN A 31 -7.79 -11.18 1.46
C GLN A 31 -8.30 -10.80 0.07
N GLY A 32 -7.41 -10.32 -0.82
CA GLY A 32 -7.78 -10.00 -2.20
C GLY A 32 -6.98 -8.87 -2.82
N THR A 33 -7.45 -8.39 -3.98
CA THR A 33 -6.86 -7.25 -4.69
C THR A 33 -7.27 -5.95 -4.02
N VAL A 34 -6.28 -5.11 -3.70
CA VAL A 34 -6.46 -3.78 -3.11
C VAL A 34 -5.87 -2.69 -4.01
N TYR A 35 -6.44 -1.50 -3.91
CA TYR A 35 -5.92 -0.29 -4.53
C TYR A 35 -5.48 0.66 -3.42
N LEU A 36 -4.18 0.95 -3.36
CA LEU A 36 -3.60 1.80 -2.32
C LEU A 36 -2.96 3.03 -2.92
N GLN A 37 -3.19 4.16 -2.25
CA GLN A 37 -2.56 5.42 -2.58
C GLN A 37 -1.75 5.90 -1.38
N GLY A 38 -0.52 6.37 -1.62
CA GLY A 38 0.29 6.88 -0.53
C GLY A 38 1.66 7.37 -0.97
N GLN A 39 2.43 7.83 0.01
CA GLN A 39 3.80 8.30 -0.18
C GLN A 39 4.80 7.24 0.30
N VAL A 40 5.85 7.00 -0.47
CA VAL A 40 6.98 6.15 -0.08
C VAL A 40 7.78 6.83 1.02
N ILE A 41 7.91 6.15 2.16
CA ILE A 41 8.64 6.67 3.32
C ILE A 41 9.90 5.86 3.64
N ASN A 42 10.01 4.62 3.14
CA ASN A 42 11.19 3.78 3.31
C ASN A 42 11.33 2.78 2.16
N ILE A 43 12.56 2.36 1.85
CA ILE A 43 12.87 1.34 0.85
C ILE A 43 13.94 0.41 1.43
N VAL A 44 13.70 -0.90 1.35
CA VAL A 44 14.61 -1.95 1.80
C VAL A 44 14.93 -2.84 0.59
N PRO A 45 16.20 -2.93 0.17
CA PRO A 45 16.59 -3.85 -0.90
C PRO A 45 16.41 -5.30 -0.45
N LEU A 46 15.87 -6.14 -1.33
CA LEU A 46 15.81 -7.59 -1.16
C LEU A 46 16.72 -8.28 -2.20
N SER A 47 16.60 -9.59 -2.36
CA SER A 47 17.27 -10.31 -3.45
C SER A 47 16.74 -9.84 -4.80
N GLU A 48 17.64 -9.51 -5.73
CA GLU A 48 17.25 -9.06 -7.06
C GLU A 48 16.30 -10.06 -7.75
N PRO A 49 15.25 -9.59 -8.45
CA PRO A 49 14.93 -8.19 -8.77
C PRO A 49 14.06 -7.47 -7.72
N TRP A 50 13.88 -8.04 -6.53
CA TRP A 50 12.88 -7.60 -5.56
C TRP A 50 13.38 -6.50 -4.60
N GLN A 51 12.44 -5.68 -4.16
CA GLN A 51 12.62 -4.72 -3.07
C GLN A 51 11.32 -4.60 -2.27
N ALA A 52 11.43 -4.27 -0.99
CA ALA A 52 10.30 -3.87 -0.17
C ALA A 52 10.30 -2.34 -0.02
N TYR A 53 9.12 -1.73 0.01
CA TYR A 53 8.98 -0.33 0.34
C TYR A 53 7.81 -0.13 1.30
N GLN A 54 7.94 0.86 2.16
CA GLN A 54 6.89 1.26 3.07
C GLN A 54 6.20 2.49 2.49
N MET A 55 4.88 2.43 2.38
CA MET A 55 4.06 3.57 1.98
C MET A 55 3.19 4.04 3.14
N ARG A 56 2.89 5.34 3.17
CA ARG A 56 2.04 5.99 4.17
C ARG A 56 0.90 6.74 3.50
N ASP A 57 -0.30 6.61 4.06
CA ASP A 57 -1.45 7.48 3.81
C ASP A 57 -1.91 8.17 5.11
N SER A 58 -3.08 8.79 5.14
CA SER A 58 -3.63 9.42 6.35
C SER A 58 -4.10 8.42 7.42
N SER A 59 -4.27 7.16 7.06
CA SER A 59 -4.81 6.10 7.92
C SER A 59 -3.74 5.19 8.52
N GLY A 60 -2.55 5.12 7.92
CA GLY A 60 -1.45 4.32 8.44
C GLY A 60 -0.30 4.10 7.48
N THR A 61 0.46 3.05 7.75
CA THR A 61 1.60 2.61 6.94
C THR A 61 1.49 1.13 6.63
N ILE A 62 1.92 0.72 5.44
CA ILE A 62 1.98 -0.68 5.03
C ILE A 62 3.25 -0.96 4.22
N TRP A 63 3.74 -2.19 4.33
CA TRP A 63 4.81 -2.69 3.49
C TRP A 63 4.25 -3.27 2.19
N ALA A 64 4.92 -2.97 1.09
CA ALA A 64 4.67 -3.57 -0.21
C ALA A 64 5.96 -4.15 -0.78
N ILE A 65 5.85 -5.28 -1.47
CA ILE A 65 6.94 -5.95 -2.19
C ILE A 65 6.74 -5.72 -3.68
N THR A 66 7.81 -5.37 -4.39
CA THR A 66 7.79 -5.11 -5.82
C THR A 66 9.08 -5.56 -6.49
N SER A 67 8.99 -5.99 -7.74
CA SER A 67 10.15 -6.19 -8.63
C SER A 67 10.41 -4.98 -9.55
N GLN A 68 9.56 -3.94 -9.46
CA GLN A 68 9.73 -2.72 -10.24
C GLN A 68 10.85 -1.85 -9.69
N LYS A 69 11.67 -1.30 -10.58
CA LYS A 69 12.81 -0.44 -10.24
C LYS A 69 12.45 1.03 -10.27
N GLY A 70 13.39 1.89 -9.84
CA GLY A 70 13.28 3.34 -9.99
C GLY A 70 12.39 4.04 -8.97
N LEU A 71 12.01 3.35 -7.89
CA LEU A 71 11.29 3.96 -6.77
C LEU A 71 12.24 4.78 -5.89
N LYS A 72 11.78 5.96 -5.44
CA LYS A 72 12.50 6.83 -4.51
C LYS A 72 11.65 7.15 -3.29
N ILE A 73 12.33 7.46 -2.18
CA ILE A 73 11.67 8.02 -1.00
C ILE A 73 10.99 9.33 -1.40
N THR A 74 9.81 9.58 -0.83
CA THR A 74 8.88 10.69 -1.08
C THR A 74 8.08 10.63 -2.38
N ASP A 75 8.31 9.64 -3.25
CA ASP A 75 7.43 9.38 -4.40
C ASP A 75 5.99 9.11 -3.94
N LYS A 76 5.01 9.64 -4.67
CA LYS A 76 3.60 9.30 -4.47
C LYS A 76 3.18 8.24 -5.48
N LEU A 77 2.49 7.21 -4.98
CA LEU A 77 2.09 6.06 -5.76
C LEU A 77 0.59 5.82 -5.66
N LEU A 78 0.04 5.29 -6.74
CA LEU A 78 -1.22 4.56 -6.76
C LEU A 78 -0.93 3.17 -7.30
N ILE A 79 -1.14 2.16 -6.47
CA ILE A 79 -0.80 0.77 -6.79
C ILE A 79 -2.03 -0.11 -6.72
N LYS A 80 -2.00 -1.17 -7.53
CA LYS A 80 -2.85 -2.35 -7.38
C LYS A 80 -1.98 -3.51 -6.93
N GLY A 81 -2.43 -4.21 -5.90
CA GLY A 81 -1.70 -5.35 -5.38
C GLY A 81 -2.58 -6.36 -4.66
N ASN A 82 -2.02 -7.53 -4.36
CA ASN A 82 -2.71 -8.52 -3.55
C ASN A 82 -2.33 -8.35 -2.09
N LEU A 83 -3.34 -8.25 -1.23
CA LEU A 83 -3.13 -8.27 0.19
C LEU A 83 -2.79 -9.68 0.66
N ARG A 84 -1.70 -9.78 1.42
CA ARG A 84 -1.21 -11.00 2.04
C ARG A 84 -1.09 -10.80 3.54
N TYR A 85 -1.31 -11.88 4.28
CA TYR A 85 -1.03 -11.95 5.71
C TYR A 85 0.09 -12.96 5.92
N GLN A 86 1.20 -12.53 6.52
CA GLN A 86 2.27 -13.44 6.89
C GLN A 86 2.13 -13.74 8.38
N SER A 87 1.65 -14.94 8.72
CA SER A 87 1.61 -15.39 10.11
C SER A 87 3.04 -15.60 10.64
N ILE A 88 3.26 -15.14 11.86
CA ILE A 88 4.45 -15.39 12.67
C ILE A 88 3.93 -15.96 13.99
N PRO A 89 3.69 -17.28 14.05
CA PRO A 89 3.15 -17.90 15.24
C PRO A 89 4.22 -17.93 16.33
N VAL A 90 3.95 -17.23 17.43
CA VAL A 90 4.72 -17.33 18.67
C VAL A 90 3.85 -18.06 19.70
N VAL A 91 4.46 -18.82 20.61
CA VAL A 91 3.79 -19.69 21.58
C VAL A 91 2.66 -18.98 22.35
N THR A 92 2.74 -17.66 22.50
CA THR A 92 1.79 -16.84 23.26
C THR A 92 0.99 -15.84 22.44
N GLU A 93 1.34 -15.60 21.17
CA GLU A 93 0.72 -14.55 20.35
C GLU A 93 1.00 -14.74 18.84
N GLU A 94 0.08 -14.27 18.03
CA GLU A 94 0.25 -14.17 16.58
C GLU A 94 0.86 -12.80 16.25
N LEU A 95 2.12 -12.78 15.81
CA LEU A 95 2.86 -11.55 15.47
C LEU A 95 2.86 -11.23 13.97
N GLY A 96 2.06 -11.95 13.19
CA GLY A 96 1.92 -11.69 11.76
C GLY A 96 1.30 -10.34 11.45
N ASP A 97 1.68 -9.77 10.30
CA ASP A 97 1.12 -8.52 9.79
C ASP A 97 0.76 -8.65 8.30
N PHE A 98 -0.01 -7.69 7.82
CA PHE A 98 -0.40 -7.60 6.42
C PHE A 98 0.65 -6.88 5.58
N TYR A 99 0.85 -7.36 4.36
CA TYR A 99 1.68 -6.71 3.35
C TYR A 99 1.03 -6.83 1.97
N VAL A 100 1.49 -6.01 1.02
CA VAL A 100 0.97 -6.02 -0.35
C VAL A 100 2.01 -6.55 -1.33
N GLU A 101 1.63 -7.51 -2.15
CA GLU A 101 2.37 -7.87 -3.36
C GLU A 101 1.91 -6.95 -4.49
N GLU A 102 2.77 -5.99 -4.89
CA GLU A 102 2.44 -5.07 -5.97
C GLU A 102 2.31 -5.83 -7.30
N GLN A 103 1.16 -5.70 -7.94
CA GLN A 103 0.91 -6.26 -9.27
C GLN A 103 1.12 -5.20 -10.35
N GLU A 104 0.71 -3.96 -10.08
CA GLU A 104 0.71 -2.89 -11.06
C GLU A 104 0.87 -1.53 -10.38
N ARG A 105 1.72 -0.68 -10.97
CA ARG A 105 1.83 0.74 -10.64
C ARG A 105 0.95 1.53 -11.60
N ILE A 106 -0.19 1.97 -11.10
CA ILE A 106 -1.17 2.72 -11.90
C ILE A 106 -0.66 4.14 -12.10
N GLU A 107 -0.16 4.77 -11.04
CA GLU A 107 0.45 6.10 -11.10
C GLU A 107 1.73 6.19 -10.26
N HIS A 108 2.65 7.03 -10.73
CA HIS A 108 3.92 7.33 -10.09
C HIS A 108 4.22 8.81 -10.25
N THR A 109 4.14 9.57 -9.15
CA THR A 109 4.58 10.96 -9.10
C THR A 109 5.93 11.04 -8.37
N PRO A 110 7.03 11.30 -9.09
CA PRO A 110 8.34 11.42 -8.50
C PRO A 110 8.44 12.56 -7.47
N ALA A 111 9.25 12.33 -6.45
CA ALA A 111 9.63 13.32 -5.43
C ALA A 111 10.06 14.69 -5.98
N SER A 112 10.71 14.71 -7.14
CA SER A 112 11.25 15.94 -7.76
C SER A 112 10.19 16.84 -8.42
N GLN A 113 8.92 16.44 -8.38
CA GLN A 113 7.80 17.18 -8.97
C GLN A 113 6.82 17.72 -7.91
N LEU A 114 7.20 17.68 -6.62
CA LEU A 114 6.47 18.27 -5.48
C LEU A 114 7.15 19.57 -5.03
#